data_AF-A0A2X4U0H8-F1
#
_entry.id   AF-A0A2X4U0H8-F1
#
_cell.length_a   1.000
_cell.length_b   1.000
_cell.length_c   1.000
_cell.angle_alpha   90.00
_cell.angle_beta   90.00
_cell.angle_gamma   90.00
#
_symmetry.space_group_name_H-M   'P 1'
#
loop_
_entity.id
_entity.type
_entity.pdbx_description
1 polymer ?
#
loop_
_entity_poly.entity_id
_entity_poly.type
_entity_poly.pdbx_seq_one_letter_code
_entity_poly.pdbx_strand_id
1 'polypeptide(L)'
;MNALSYLPLSVVKLLAFFHEELSEQRPGRLTQVGQLWVGCLLVVLISMTFEIPFLAISLAVLFYGVQSNAFYTKFVAILFVVATVLEIGSLFLIYKWSYSYPLMRMIIASAVVLVCMFMMRTHRLGLLFFAVAIVAVYGQTFPGMLDYPEVVVRLTLWCIVVGLYPTLLMVLIGVLWFPAAR
;
A
#
# COMPACT_ATOMS: atom_id res chain seq x y z
N MET A 1 17.69 40.37 18.85
CA MET A 1 17.75 39.53 20.07
C MET A 1 17.28 38.14 19.69
N ASN A 2 18.21 37.18 19.58
CA ASN A 2 17.91 35.82 19.10
C ASN A 2 17.27 34.99 20.21
N ALA A 3 16.04 34.50 19.99
CA ALA A 3 15.34 33.58 20.90
C ALA A 3 16.11 32.27 21.18
N LEU A 4 17.16 31.98 20.40
CA LEU A 4 18.06 30.85 20.55
C LEU A 4 18.99 30.92 21.78
N SER A 5 19.18 32.10 22.40
CA SER A 5 20.08 32.25 23.56
C SER A 5 19.49 31.82 24.90
N TYR A 6 18.21 31.45 24.94
CA TYR A 6 17.50 31.02 26.16
C TYR A 6 17.22 29.51 26.18
N LEU A 7 17.63 28.77 25.15
CA LEU A 7 17.39 27.34 25.06
C LEU A 7 18.50 26.56 25.77
N PRO A 8 18.16 25.56 26.59
CA PRO A 8 19.16 24.70 27.22
C PRO A 8 20.00 23.99 26.15
N LEU A 9 21.30 23.82 26.42
CA LEU A 9 22.29 23.28 25.47
C LEU A 9 21.86 21.97 24.79
N SER A 10 21.09 21.13 25.50
CA SER A 10 20.51 19.89 24.99
C SER A 10 19.50 20.13 23.87
N VAL A 11 18.67 21.16 23.97
CA VAL A 11 17.68 21.51 22.94
C VAL A 11 18.36 22.10 21.72
N VAL A 12 19.45 22.87 21.88
CA VAL A 12 20.24 23.36 20.75
C VAL A 12 20.95 22.20 20.02
N LYS A 13 21.50 21.23 20.75
CA LYS A 13 22.05 20.00 20.15
C LYS A 13 20.99 19.14 19.46
N LEU A 14 19.80 19.04 20.05
CA LEU A 14 18.68 18.32 19.44
C LEU A 14 18.20 19.04 18.17
N LEU A 15 18.08 20.36 18.19
CA LEU A 15 17.73 21.19 17.04
C LEU A 15 18.80 21.14 15.96
N ALA A 16 20.08 21.13 16.35
CA ALA A 16 21.19 20.96 15.42
C ALA A 16 21.18 19.55 14.82
N PHE A 17 20.95 18.51 15.61
CA PHE A 17 20.79 17.13 15.12
C PHE A 17 19.58 16.99 14.19
N PHE A 18 18.42 17.53 14.55
CA PHE A 18 17.24 17.56 13.69
C PHE A 18 17.50 18.38 12.44
N HIS A 19 18.16 19.54 12.55
CA HIS A 19 18.53 20.35 11.41
C HIS A 19 19.49 19.60 10.52
N GLU A 20 20.47 18.87 11.05
CA GLU A 20 21.46 18.10 10.30
C GLU A 20 20.82 16.86 9.63
N GLU A 21 19.94 16.12 10.32
CA GLU A 21 19.15 15.00 9.75
C GLU A 21 18.08 15.47 8.73
N LEU A 22 17.51 16.67 8.93
CA LEU A 22 16.57 17.28 7.99
C LEU A 22 17.29 17.97 6.81
N SER A 23 18.49 18.52 7.04
CA SER A 23 19.35 19.27 6.11
C SER A 23 20.36 18.36 5.40
N GLU A 24 20.50 17.09 5.77
CA GLU A 24 21.22 16.10 4.98
C GLU A 24 20.48 15.95 3.65
N GLN A 25 20.83 16.85 2.72
CA GLN A 25 20.30 16.97 1.38
C GLN A 25 20.76 15.75 0.59
N ARG A 26 20.12 14.61 0.82
CA ARG A 26 20.07 13.57 -0.19
C ARG A 26 19.23 14.14 -1.34
N PRO A 27 19.82 14.44 -2.50
CA PRO A 27 19.10 15.08 -3.60
C PRO A 27 17.88 14.23 -3.96
N GLY A 28 16.68 14.83 -3.93
CA GLY A 28 15.43 14.18 -4.33
C GLY A 28 14.40 13.84 -3.24
N ARG A 29 14.72 13.94 -1.93
CA ARG A 29 13.77 13.57 -0.85
C ARG A 29 12.49 14.41 -0.86
N LEU A 30 12.61 15.74 -1.00
CA LEU A 30 11.44 16.64 -1.03
C LEU A 30 10.54 16.38 -2.23
N THR A 31 11.14 16.06 -3.38
CA THR A 31 10.40 15.72 -4.60
C THR A 31 9.66 14.39 -4.44
N GLN A 32 10.28 13.38 -3.82
CA GLN A 32 9.63 12.10 -3.53
C GLN A 32 8.51 12.23 -2.49
N VAL A 33 8.73 13.02 -1.42
CA VAL A 33 7.69 13.31 -0.42
C VAL A 33 6.52 14.05 -1.08
N GLY A 34 6.80 15.04 -1.94
CA GLY A 34 5.79 15.76 -2.70
C GLY A 34 5.00 14.84 -3.64
N GLN A 35 5.69 13.97 -4.40
CA GLN A 35 5.06 12.95 -5.26
C GLN A 35 4.10 12.06 -4.48
N LEU A 36 4.57 11.51 -3.37
CA LEU A 36 3.79 10.60 -2.55
C LEU A 36 2.60 11.32 -1.91
N TRP A 37 2.81 12.55 -1.42
CA TRP A 37 1.74 13.37 -0.86
C TRP A 37 0.65 13.67 -1.91
N VAL A 38 1.04 14.09 -3.11
CA VAL A 38 0.11 14.32 -4.23
C VAL A 38 -0.61 13.03 -4.61
N GLY A 39 0.10 11.89 -4.67
CA GLY A 39 -0.49 10.59 -4.92
C GLY A 39 -1.53 10.20 -3.87
N CYS A 40 -1.21 10.33 -2.59
CA CYS A 40 -2.13 10.05 -1.49
C CYS A 40 -3.34 10.98 -1.53
N LEU A 41 -3.15 12.27 -1.80
CA LEU A 41 -4.22 13.25 -1.91
C LEU A 41 -5.18 12.88 -3.05
N LEU A 42 -4.65 12.52 -4.22
CA LEU A 42 -5.46 12.07 -5.36
C LEU A 42 -6.21 10.78 -5.04
N VAL A 43 -5.55 9.79 -4.41
CA VAL A 43 -6.20 8.55 -3.98
C VAL A 43 -7.36 8.84 -3.04
N VAL A 44 -7.18 9.71 -2.04
CA VAL A 44 -8.24 10.11 -1.11
C VAL A 44 -9.38 10.81 -1.83
N LEU A 45 -9.09 11.79 -2.70
CA LEU A 45 -10.11 12.54 -3.45
C LEU A 45 -10.94 11.62 -4.35
N ILE A 46 -10.28 10.74 -5.12
CA ILE A 46 -10.96 9.78 -5.99
C ILE A 46 -11.79 8.80 -5.16
N SER A 47 -11.24 8.25 -4.07
CA SER A 47 -12.00 7.35 -3.21
C SER A 47 -13.25 8.00 -2.62
N MET A 48 -13.13 9.22 -2.10
CA MET A 48 -14.25 9.91 -1.46
C MET A 48 -15.28 10.39 -2.49
N THR A 49 -14.85 10.81 -3.69
CA THR A 49 -15.74 11.28 -4.76
C THR A 49 -16.56 10.14 -5.36
N PHE A 50 -15.94 8.97 -5.57
CA PHE A 50 -16.59 7.80 -6.16
C PHE A 50 -17.09 6.79 -5.13
N GLU A 51 -17.04 7.15 -3.83
CA GLU A 51 -17.43 6.29 -2.70
C GLU A 51 -16.78 4.89 -2.76
N ILE A 52 -15.52 4.84 -3.21
CA ILE A 52 -14.77 3.59 -3.31
C ILE A 52 -14.48 3.07 -1.89
N PRO A 53 -14.86 1.83 -1.56
CA PRO A 53 -14.61 1.27 -0.24
C PRO A 53 -13.11 1.01 -0.02
N PHE A 54 -12.73 0.82 1.25
CA PHE A 54 -11.38 0.38 1.64
C PHE A 54 -10.22 1.33 1.26
N LEU A 55 -10.40 2.64 1.44
CA LEU A 55 -9.37 3.67 1.23
C LEU A 55 -7.99 3.30 1.83
N ALA A 56 -7.98 2.71 3.03
CA ALA A 56 -6.73 2.33 3.70
C ALA A 56 -5.91 1.32 2.88
N ILE A 57 -6.57 0.37 2.22
CA ILE A 57 -5.92 -0.62 1.36
C ILE A 57 -5.38 0.06 0.11
N SER A 58 -6.14 0.95 -0.52
CA SER A 58 -5.68 1.71 -1.67
C SER A 58 -4.42 2.53 -1.38
N LEU A 59 -4.38 3.19 -0.21
CA LEU A 59 -3.20 3.94 0.23
C LEU A 59 -2.02 3.02 0.50
N ALA A 60 -2.24 1.85 1.12
CA ALA A 60 -1.20 0.87 1.33
C ALA A 60 -0.58 0.40 -0.01
N VAL A 61 -1.41 0.10 -1.01
CA VAL A 61 -0.94 -0.26 -2.36
C VAL A 61 -0.09 0.85 -2.96
N LEU A 62 -0.51 2.11 -2.85
CA LEU A 62 0.28 3.25 -3.33
C LEU A 62 1.64 3.34 -2.60
N PHE A 63 1.65 3.24 -1.26
CA PHE A 63 2.87 3.31 -0.45
C PHE A 63 3.87 2.20 -0.78
N TYR A 64 3.39 0.97 -0.96
CA TYR A 64 4.25 -0.18 -1.24
C TYR A 64 4.66 -0.25 -2.72
N GLY A 65 3.86 0.31 -3.61
CA GLY A 65 4.14 0.32 -5.03
C GLY A 65 5.20 1.34 -5.44
N VAL A 66 5.20 2.54 -4.85
CA VAL A 66 6.07 3.64 -5.27
C VAL A 66 7.53 3.27 -5.01
N GLN A 67 8.32 3.17 -6.08
CA GLN A 67 9.77 2.93 -6.00
C GLN A 67 10.55 4.18 -6.38
N SER A 68 11.80 4.28 -5.91
CA SER A 68 12.70 5.39 -6.23
C SER A 68 13.05 5.47 -7.72
N ASN A 69 13.02 4.34 -8.42
CA ASN A 69 13.38 4.22 -9.83
C ASN A 69 12.12 3.99 -10.69
N ALA A 70 11.89 4.84 -11.68
CA ALA A 70 10.71 4.76 -12.56
C ALA A 70 10.57 3.41 -13.31
N PHE A 71 11.69 2.76 -13.66
CA PHE A 71 11.68 1.40 -14.25
C PHE A 71 11.14 0.37 -13.26
N TYR A 72 11.62 0.41 -12.02
CA TYR A 72 11.16 -0.49 -10.96
C TYR A 72 9.70 -0.23 -10.60
N THR A 73 9.24 1.03 -10.61
CA THR A 73 7.84 1.38 -10.39
C THR A 73 6.93 0.74 -11.45
N LYS A 74 7.32 0.76 -12.74
CA LYS A 74 6.57 0.07 -13.81
C LYS A 74 6.53 -1.44 -13.61
N PHE A 75 7.68 -2.03 -13.26
CA PHE A 75 7.77 -3.47 -13.01
C PHE A 75 6.90 -3.89 -11.82
N VAL A 76 6.97 -3.15 -10.71
CA VAL A 76 6.13 -3.36 -9.51
C VAL A 76 4.65 -3.16 -9.82
N ALA A 77 4.30 -2.18 -10.67
CA ALA A 77 2.91 -1.99 -11.10
C ALA A 77 2.36 -3.21 -11.85
N ILE A 78 3.12 -3.77 -12.80
CA ILE A 78 2.71 -4.98 -13.53
C ILE A 78 2.50 -6.15 -12.55
N LEU A 79 3.43 -6.31 -11.61
CA LEU A 79 3.31 -7.34 -10.57
C LEU A 79 2.08 -7.14 -9.69
N PHE A 80 1.75 -5.90 -9.30
CA PHE A 80 0.54 -5.59 -8.53
C PHE A 80 -0.73 -5.93 -9.31
N VAL A 81 -0.77 -5.66 -10.61
CA VAL A 81 -1.92 -6.01 -11.47
C VAL A 81 -2.12 -7.53 -11.47
N VAL A 82 -1.05 -8.28 -11.72
CA VAL A 82 -1.10 -9.75 -11.75
C VAL A 82 -1.48 -10.31 -10.37
N ALA A 83 -0.87 -9.78 -9.31
CA ALA A 83 -1.15 -10.19 -7.93
C ALA A 83 -2.62 -9.94 -7.57
N THR A 84 -3.16 -8.76 -7.88
CA THR A 84 -4.57 -8.42 -7.62
C THR A 84 -5.50 -9.42 -8.31
N VAL A 85 -5.28 -9.73 -9.59
CA VAL A 85 -6.13 -10.68 -10.33
C VAL A 85 -6.07 -12.08 -9.71
N LEU A 86 -4.86 -12.58 -9.41
CA LEU A 86 -4.67 -13.89 -8.79
C LEU A 86 -5.28 -13.96 -7.39
N GLU A 87 -5.15 -12.90 -6.62
CA GLU A 87 -5.65 -12.79 -5.26
C GLU A 87 -7.17 -12.81 -5.22
N ILE A 88 -7.83 -12.03 -6.07
CA ILE A 88 -9.30 -12.02 -6.14
C ILE A 88 -9.83 -13.37 -6.64
N GLY A 89 -9.18 -13.98 -7.64
CA GLY A 89 -9.51 -15.35 -8.07
C GLY A 89 -9.36 -16.36 -6.93
N SER A 90 -8.29 -16.24 -6.15
CA SER A 90 -8.04 -17.11 -4.99
C SER A 90 -9.06 -16.91 -3.87
N LEU A 91 -9.47 -15.67 -3.59
CA LEU A 91 -10.53 -15.37 -2.61
C LEU A 91 -11.85 -16.02 -3.01
N PHE A 92 -12.24 -15.95 -4.28
CA PHE A 92 -13.44 -16.65 -4.76
C PHE A 92 -13.36 -18.17 -4.59
N LEU A 93 -12.19 -18.77 -4.87
CA LEU A 93 -11.97 -20.19 -4.64
C LEU A 93 -12.08 -20.54 -3.15
N ILE A 94 -11.50 -19.72 -2.27
CA ILE A 94 -11.59 -19.90 -0.82
C ILE A 94 -13.06 -19.83 -0.40
N TYR A 95 -13.79 -18.78 -0.79
CA TYR A 95 -15.20 -18.63 -0.43
C TYR A 95 -16.04 -19.80 -0.90
N LYS A 96 -15.82 -20.31 -2.11
CA LYS A 96 -16.56 -21.46 -2.64
C LYS A 96 -16.53 -22.66 -1.68
N TRP A 97 -15.42 -22.89 -0.99
CA TRP A 97 -15.24 -24.07 -0.12
C TRP A 97 -15.37 -23.77 1.38
N SER A 98 -15.15 -22.51 1.81
CA SER A 98 -15.07 -22.15 3.23
C SER A 98 -15.99 -21.00 3.64
N TYR A 99 -17.00 -20.62 2.84
CA TYR A 99 -17.89 -19.50 3.16
C TYR A 99 -18.47 -19.61 4.58
N SER A 100 -19.14 -20.73 4.88
CA SER A 100 -19.80 -21.01 6.16
C SER A 100 -18.87 -21.61 7.23
N TYR A 101 -17.60 -21.83 6.91
CA TYR A 101 -16.64 -22.51 7.79
C TYR A 101 -15.53 -21.54 8.22
N PRO A 102 -15.75 -20.72 9.27
CA PRO A 102 -14.77 -19.72 9.69
C PRO A 102 -13.42 -20.32 10.09
N LEU A 103 -13.41 -21.51 10.71
CA LEU A 103 -12.18 -22.19 11.10
C LEU A 103 -11.29 -22.56 9.91
N MET A 104 -11.90 -22.95 8.77
CA MET A 104 -11.15 -23.22 7.54
C MET A 104 -10.51 -21.95 6.98
N ARG A 105 -11.24 -20.82 6.98
CA ARG A 105 -10.70 -19.51 6.56
C ARG A 105 -9.54 -19.08 7.46
N MET A 106 -9.62 -19.33 8.77
CA MET A 106 -8.53 -18.99 9.70
C MET A 106 -7.25 -19.77 9.37
N ILE A 107 -7.36 -21.08 9.15
CA ILE A 107 -6.20 -21.92 8.78
C ILE A 107 -5.59 -21.44 7.45
N ILE A 108 -6.44 -21.16 6.45
CA ILE A 108 -5.98 -20.67 5.14
C ILE A 108 -5.31 -19.30 5.29
N ALA A 109 -5.93 -18.36 6.00
CA ALA A 109 -5.34 -17.04 6.26
C ALA A 109 -3.99 -17.14 6.98
N SER A 110 -3.85 -18.00 8.00
CA SER A 110 -2.56 -18.25 8.67
C SER A 110 -1.51 -18.79 7.72
N ALA A 111 -1.87 -19.75 6.85
CA ALA A 111 -0.96 -20.29 5.85
C ALA A 111 -0.52 -19.23 4.83
N VAL A 112 -1.46 -18.41 4.34
CA VAL A 112 -1.18 -17.29 3.42
C VAL A 112 -0.21 -16.30 4.06
N VAL A 113 -0.47 -15.88 5.30
CA VAL A 113 0.43 -14.97 6.04
C VAL A 113 1.82 -15.58 6.18
N LEU A 114 1.93 -16.85 6.57
CA LEU A 114 3.23 -17.51 6.72
C LEU A 114 4.01 -17.53 5.41
N VAL A 115 3.37 -17.92 4.31
CA VAL A 115 4.00 -17.94 2.97
C VAL A 115 4.42 -16.54 2.53
N CYS A 116 3.54 -15.54 2.68
CA CYS A 116 3.84 -14.16 2.32
C CYS A 116 4.96 -13.55 3.18
N MET A 117 4.99 -13.82 4.49
CA MET A 117 6.05 -13.37 5.38
C MET A 117 7.39 -14.03 5.05
N PHE A 118 7.38 -15.32 4.69
CA PHE A 118 8.57 -16.00 4.21
C PHE A 118 9.09 -15.37 2.91
N MET A 119 8.21 -15.16 1.92
CA MET A 119 8.56 -14.52 0.65
C MET A 119 9.03 -13.07 0.82
N MET A 120 8.47 -12.35 1.80
CA MET A 120 8.92 -11.01 2.16
C MET A 120 10.40 -10.98 2.56
N ARG A 121 10.89 -12.04 3.20
CA ARG A 121 12.26 -12.13 3.69
C ARG A 121 13.25 -12.68 2.66
N THR A 122 12.79 -13.47 1.70
CA THR A 122 13.65 -14.10 0.69
C THR A 122 13.83 -13.24 -0.57
N HIS A 123 12.85 -12.41 -0.93
CA HIS A 123 12.86 -11.63 -2.18
C HIS A 123 13.11 -10.13 -1.95
N ARG A 124 13.81 -9.49 -2.90
CA ARG A 124 14.04 -8.03 -2.90
C ARG A 124 12.76 -7.19 -2.97
N LEU A 125 11.65 -7.79 -3.41
CA LEU A 125 10.33 -7.16 -3.52
C LEU A 125 9.47 -7.42 -2.28
N GLY A 126 10.08 -7.62 -1.11
CA GLY A 126 9.37 -8.14 0.06
C GLY A 126 8.12 -7.35 0.47
N LEU A 127 8.12 -6.03 0.28
CA LEU A 127 6.99 -5.15 0.57
C LEU A 127 5.75 -5.44 -0.28
N LEU A 128 5.91 -5.95 -1.51
CA LEU A 128 4.81 -6.37 -2.37
C LEU A 128 4.06 -7.56 -1.74
N PHE A 129 4.79 -8.56 -1.26
CA PHE A 129 4.19 -9.72 -0.62
C PHE A 129 3.46 -9.37 0.68
N PHE A 130 3.91 -8.32 1.37
CA PHE A 130 3.21 -7.79 2.53
C PHE A 130 1.87 -7.14 2.15
N ALA A 131 1.84 -6.34 1.07
CA ALA A 131 0.61 -5.74 0.56
C ALA A 131 -0.42 -6.81 0.17
N VAL A 132 0.03 -7.85 -0.54
CA VAL A 132 -0.80 -9.01 -0.91
C VAL A 132 -1.30 -9.74 0.35
N ALA A 133 -0.45 -9.97 1.35
CA ALA A 133 -0.91 -10.62 2.59
C ALA A 133 -2.05 -9.86 3.27
N ILE A 134 -1.97 -8.52 3.32
CA ILE A 134 -3.02 -7.69 3.92
C ILE A 134 -4.34 -7.87 3.17
N VAL A 135 -4.32 -7.79 1.84
CA VAL A 135 -5.55 -7.89 1.03
C VAL A 135 -6.15 -9.29 1.12
N ALA A 136 -5.35 -10.35 1.05
CA ALA A 136 -5.82 -11.73 1.10
C ALA A 136 -6.41 -12.10 2.47
N VAL A 137 -5.82 -11.61 3.56
CA VAL A 137 -6.34 -11.83 4.91
C VAL A 137 -7.58 -11.01 5.14
N TYR A 138 -7.56 -9.74 4.73
CA TYR A 138 -8.70 -8.85 4.91
C TYR A 138 -9.92 -9.33 4.10
N GLY A 139 -9.74 -9.77 2.86
CA GLY A 139 -10.81 -10.37 2.05
C GLY A 139 -11.48 -11.56 2.76
N GLN A 140 -10.69 -12.43 3.40
CA GLN A 140 -11.22 -13.58 4.15
C GLN A 140 -12.09 -13.21 5.37
N THR A 141 -12.11 -11.94 5.78
CA THR A 141 -13.03 -11.45 6.83
C THR A 141 -14.44 -11.18 6.30
N PHE A 142 -14.62 -10.90 5.00
CA PHE A 142 -15.92 -10.49 4.44
C PHE A 142 -17.05 -11.47 4.71
N PRO A 143 -16.89 -12.80 4.52
CA PRO A 143 -17.98 -13.73 4.79
C PRO A 143 -18.29 -13.91 6.29
N GLY A 144 -17.46 -13.36 7.19
CA GLY A 144 -17.74 -13.31 8.62
C GLY A 144 -18.37 -12.00 9.09
N MET A 145 -18.30 -10.94 8.28
CA MET A 145 -18.87 -9.63 8.59
C MET A 145 -20.27 -9.44 8.01
N LEU A 146 -20.63 -10.23 7.00
CA LEU A 146 -21.83 -10.05 6.20
C LEU A 146 -22.53 -11.38 5.94
N ASP A 147 -23.81 -11.44 6.26
CA ASP A 147 -24.63 -12.64 6.08
C ASP A 147 -25.10 -12.85 4.62
N TYR A 148 -24.93 -11.84 3.76
CA TYR A 148 -25.41 -11.83 2.37
C TYR A 148 -24.27 -12.09 1.38
N PRO A 149 -24.24 -13.27 0.71
CA PRO A 149 -23.17 -13.63 -0.23
C PRO A 149 -23.00 -12.67 -1.40
N GLU A 150 -24.09 -12.08 -1.90
CA GLU A 150 -24.06 -11.13 -3.02
C GLU A 150 -23.26 -9.87 -2.66
N VAL A 151 -23.36 -9.42 -1.40
CA VAL A 151 -22.61 -8.26 -0.90
C VAL A 151 -21.13 -8.61 -0.76
N VAL A 152 -20.81 -9.81 -0.27
CA VAL A 152 -19.43 -10.31 -0.15
C VAL A 152 -18.76 -10.38 -1.51
N VAL A 153 -19.45 -10.92 -2.52
CA VAL A 153 -18.94 -10.98 -3.90
C VAL A 153 -18.69 -9.57 -4.43
N ARG A 154 -19.64 -8.64 -4.25
CA ARG A 154 -19.50 -7.25 -4.70
C ARG A 154 -18.32 -6.54 -4.04
N LEU A 155 -18.14 -6.67 -2.73
CA LEU A 155 -16.99 -6.09 -2.01
C LEU A 155 -15.67 -6.69 -2.47
N THR A 156 -15.65 -7.99 -2.74
CA THR A 156 -14.46 -8.68 -3.28
C THR A 156 -14.11 -8.18 -4.68
N LEU A 157 -15.11 -7.90 -5.53
CA LEU A 157 -14.87 -7.27 -6.83
C LEU A 157 -14.38 -5.82 -6.70
N TRP A 158 -14.86 -5.07 -5.71
CA TRP A 158 -14.32 -3.73 -5.41
C TRP A 158 -12.83 -3.77 -5.04
N CYS A 159 -12.34 -4.86 -4.44
CA CYS A 159 -10.91 -5.02 -4.18
C CYS A 159 -10.05 -5.00 -5.46
N ILE A 160 -10.60 -5.38 -6.61
CA ILE A 160 -9.92 -5.20 -7.91
C ILE A 160 -9.68 -3.72 -8.16
N VAL A 161 -10.73 -2.89 -8.03
CA VAL A 161 -10.63 -1.44 -8.26
C VAL A 161 -9.63 -0.85 -7.26
N VAL A 162 -9.79 -1.15 -5.97
CA VAL A 162 -8.92 -0.72 -4.86
C VAL A 162 -7.43 -1.04 -5.12
N GLY A 163 -7.11 -2.19 -5.70
CA GLY A 163 -5.72 -2.53 -6.07
C GLY A 163 -5.23 -1.84 -7.35
N LEU A 164 -6.08 -1.75 -8.37
CA LEU A 164 -5.66 -1.32 -9.71
C LEU A 164 -5.56 0.21 -9.86
N TYR A 165 -6.51 1.00 -9.33
CA TYR A 165 -6.48 2.45 -9.57
C TYR A 165 -5.28 3.15 -8.90
N PRO A 166 -4.85 2.82 -7.66
CA PRO A 166 -3.67 3.45 -7.07
C PRO A 166 -2.41 3.02 -7.81
N THR A 167 -2.37 1.78 -8.30
CA THR A 167 -1.29 1.26 -9.15
C THR A 167 -1.20 2.05 -10.46
N LEU A 168 -2.34 2.39 -11.07
CA LEU A 168 -2.39 3.24 -12.26
C LEU A 168 -1.90 4.66 -11.94
N LEU A 169 -2.40 5.28 -10.87
CA LEU A 169 -1.98 6.62 -10.45
C LEU A 169 -0.48 6.68 -10.17
N MET A 170 0.06 5.66 -9.51
CA MET A 170 1.48 5.53 -9.25
C MET A 170 2.30 5.56 -10.55
N VAL A 171 1.89 4.80 -11.57
CA VAL A 171 2.58 4.80 -12.86
C VAL A 171 2.43 6.16 -13.56
N LEU A 172 1.23 6.75 -13.54
CA LEU A 172 1.00 8.05 -14.16
C LEU A 172 1.85 9.15 -13.51
N ILE A 173 1.85 9.24 -12.19
CA ILE A 173 2.63 10.25 -11.44
C ILE A 173 4.13 9.99 -11.60
N GLY A 174 4.56 8.75 -11.47
CA GLY A 174 5.97 8.36 -11.56
C GLY A 174 6.57 8.46 -12.96
N VAL A 175 5.76 8.36 -14.02
CA VAL A 175 6.22 8.42 -15.42
C VAL A 175 6.00 9.80 -16.04
N LEU A 176 4.85 10.43 -15.83
CA LEU A 176 4.47 11.67 -16.55
C LEU A 176 4.89 12.93 -15.80
N TRP A 177 4.74 12.97 -14.47
CA TRP A 177 4.95 14.21 -13.70
C TRP A 177 6.36 14.37 -13.16
N PHE A 178 7.08 13.28 -12.91
CA PHE A 178 8.45 13.37 -12.39
C PHE A 178 9.43 12.35 -13.00
N PRO A 179 9.68 12.40 -14.32
CA PRO A 179 10.63 11.51 -14.99
C PRO A 179 12.12 11.77 -14.61
N ALA A 180 12.39 12.82 -13.82
CA ALA A 180 13.72 13.41 -13.67
C ALA A 180 14.49 13.03 -12.39
N ALA A 181 13.98 12.14 -11.54
CA ALA A 181 14.80 11.56 -10.47
C ALA A 181 15.69 10.46 -11.08
N ARG A 182 16.75 10.87 -11.79
CA ARG A 182 17.89 10.01 -12.13
C ARG A 182 18.86 9.97 -10.96
#